data_AF-A0A3N5RFU8-F1
#
_entry.id   AF-A0A3N5RFU8-F1
#
_cell.length_a   1.000
_cell.length_b   1.000
_cell.length_c   1.000
_cell.angle_alpha   90.00
_cell.angle_beta   90.00
_cell.angle_gamma   90.00
#
_symmetry.space_group_name_H-M   'P 1'
#
loop_
_entity.id
_entity.type
_entity.pdbx_description
1 polymer ?
#
loop_
_entity_poly.entity_id
_entity_poly.type
_entity_poly.pdbx_seq_one_letter_code
_entity_poly.pdbx_strand_id
1 'polypeptide(L)'
;MIAHCTYAGEPSGTAGRPMLAVLQGSSLGDAAVVVTRFFGGTLLGTGELVRAYSDAVRSVITAIPRGQKVLTSTVMLELELPTGPLQSPSARTSRLHAEEARKHLGRNTTHLGA
;
A
#
# COMPACT_ATOMS: atom_id res chain seq x y z
N MET A 1 -3.65 14.56 -0.42
CA MET A 1 -4.30 13.26 -0.68
C MET A 1 -5.34 13.46 -1.76
N ILE A 2 -5.16 12.83 -2.91
CA ILE A 2 -6.12 12.90 -4.02
C ILE A 2 -7.17 11.82 -3.79
N ALA A 3 -8.45 12.19 -3.83
CA ALA A 3 -9.55 11.25 -3.63
C ALA A 3 -10.72 11.66 -4.54
N HIS A 4 -11.27 10.69 -5.26
CA HIS A 4 -12.40 10.88 -6.16
C HIS A 4 -13.37 9.71 -6.02
N CYS A 5 -14.65 9.97 -6.25
CA CYS A 5 -15.69 8.94 -6.32
C CYS A 5 -16.80 9.38 -7.27
N THR A 6 -17.50 8.41 -7.86
CA THR A 6 -18.67 8.63 -8.72
C THR A 6 -19.82 7.75 -8.24
N TYR A 7 -21.05 8.19 -8.50
CA TYR A 7 -22.25 7.38 -8.26
C TYR A 7 -22.65 6.54 -9.48
N ALA A 8 -22.00 6.73 -10.64
CA ALA A 8 -22.19 5.92 -11.86
C ALA A 8 -23.66 5.64 -12.25
N GLY A 9 -24.56 6.62 -12.06
CA GLY A 9 -25.99 6.49 -12.35
C GLY A 9 -26.90 6.18 -11.16
N GLU A 10 -26.37 5.73 -10.02
CA GLU A 10 -27.12 5.60 -8.75
C GLU A 10 -27.56 6.98 -8.21
N PRO A 11 -28.55 7.07 -7.31
CA PRO A 11 -28.90 8.33 -6.70
C PRO A 11 -27.69 9.02 -6.02
N SER A 12 -27.63 10.35 -6.13
CA SER A 12 -26.50 11.10 -5.56
C SER A 12 -26.33 10.79 -4.07
N GLY A 13 -25.11 10.45 -3.66
CA GLY A 13 -24.76 10.15 -2.28
C GLY A 13 -25.00 8.71 -1.82
N THR A 14 -25.50 7.80 -2.66
CA THR A 14 -25.79 6.42 -2.23
C THR A 14 -24.71 5.38 -2.53
N ALA A 15 -23.86 5.62 -3.54
CA ALA A 15 -22.82 4.67 -3.95
C ALA A 15 -21.40 5.20 -3.66
N GLY A 16 -20.91 6.13 -4.49
CA GLY A 16 -19.51 6.55 -4.46
C GLY A 16 -19.03 7.14 -3.12
N ARG A 17 -19.82 8.03 -2.50
CA ARG A 17 -19.46 8.66 -1.22
C ARG A 17 -19.38 7.65 -0.07
N PRO A 18 -20.39 6.78 0.14
CA PRO A 18 -20.31 5.69 1.12
C PRO A 18 -19.12 4.75 0.92
N MET A 19 -18.81 4.39 -0.33
CA MET A 19 -17.63 3.56 -0.65
C MET A 19 -16.32 4.26 -0.28
N LEU A 20 -16.18 5.53 -0.68
CA LEU A 20 -14.97 6.30 -0.42
C LEU A 20 -14.75 6.53 1.09
N ALA A 21 -15.80 6.78 1.85
CA ALA A 21 -15.71 6.95 3.30
C ALA A 21 -15.15 5.69 3.99
N VAL A 22 -15.61 4.50 3.58
CA VAL A 22 -15.09 3.23 4.11
C VAL A 22 -13.63 3.02 3.69
N LEU A 23 -13.27 3.30 2.44
CA LEU A 23 -11.90 3.17 1.96
C LEU A 23 -10.95 4.13 2.69
N GLN A 24 -11.33 5.38 2.91
CA GLN A 24 -10.55 6.37 3.66
C GLN A 24 -10.35 5.95 5.13
N GLY A 25 -11.35 5.32 5.74
CA GLY A 25 -11.26 4.77 7.10
C GLY A 25 -10.39 3.52 7.25
N SER A 26 -9.89 2.94 6.14
CA SER A 26 -9.18 1.65 6.16
C SER A 26 -7.65 1.73 6.28
N SER A 27 -7.09 2.95 6.28
CA SER A 27 -5.65 3.21 6.24
C SER A 27 -4.93 2.66 5.00
N LEU A 28 -5.67 2.26 3.95
CA LEU A 28 -5.08 1.89 2.66
C LEU A 28 -4.78 3.14 1.83
N GLY A 29 -3.54 3.24 1.38
CA GLY A 29 -3.11 4.19 0.35
C GLY A 29 -3.08 3.54 -1.03
N ASP A 30 -3.01 4.36 -2.08
CA ASP A 30 -2.82 3.92 -3.47
C ASP A 30 -3.81 2.82 -3.92
N ALA A 31 -5.06 2.94 -3.49
CA ALA A 31 -6.09 1.96 -3.73
C ALA A 31 -7.25 2.55 -4.54
N ALA A 32 -7.88 1.71 -5.36
CA ALA A 32 -9.15 1.98 -6.01
C ALA A 32 -10.10 0.81 -5.73
N VAL A 33 -11.38 1.10 -5.61
CA VAL A 33 -12.42 0.08 -5.41
C VAL A 33 -13.57 0.33 -6.37
N VAL A 34 -14.00 -0.72 -7.06
CA VAL A 34 -15.12 -0.72 -7.99
C VAL A 34 -16.13 -1.76 -7.51
N VAL A 35 -17.40 -1.37 -7.48
CA VAL A 35 -18.51 -2.28 -7.14
C VAL A 35 -19.44 -2.33 -8.32
N THR A 36 -19.63 -3.52 -8.88
CA THR A 36 -20.66 -3.78 -9.90
C THR A 36 -21.93 -4.22 -9.20
N ARG A 37 -23.03 -3.51 -9.44
CA ARG A 37 -24.34 -3.84 -8.89
C ARG A 37 -25.29 -4.23 -10.02
N PHE A 38 -25.99 -5.34 -9.84
CA PHE A 38 -27.06 -5.78 -10.74
C PHE A 38 -28.43 -5.54 -10.09
N PHE A 39 -29.42 -5.13 -10.89
CA PHE A 39 -30.78 -4.93 -10.38
C PHE A 39 -31.45 -6.28 -10.09
N GLY A 40 -31.95 -6.45 -8.86
CA GLY A 40 -32.51 -7.71 -8.37
C GLY A 40 -34.03 -7.86 -8.52
N GLY A 41 -34.71 -6.96 -9.24
CA GLY A 41 -36.17 -6.99 -9.40
C GLY A 41 -36.96 -6.14 -8.38
N THR A 42 -36.29 -5.55 -7.39
CA THR A 42 -36.90 -4.60 -6.45
C THR A 42 -35.95 -3.42 -6.19
N LEU A 43 -36.51 -2.22 -6.13
CA LEU A 43 -35.75 -1.00 -5.83
C LEU A 43 -35.39 -0.98 -4.35
N LEU A 44 -34.13 -0.68 -4.06
CA LEU A 44 -33.66 -0.43 -2.70
C LEU A 44 -33.90 1.03 -2.34
N GLY A 45 -34.16 1.28 -1.06
CA GLY A 45 -34.18 2.64 -0.53
C GLY A 45 -32.78 3.27 -0.51
N THR A 46 -32.72 4.60 -0.39
CA THR A 46 -31.46 5.37 -0.29
C THR A 46 -30.53 4.82 0.80
N GLY A 47 -31.06 4.56 2.00
CA GLY A 47 -30.28 4.03 3.12
C GLY A 47 -29.78 2.59 2.89
N GLU A 48 -30.56 1.77 2.21
CA GLU A 48 -30.17 0.40 1.87
C GLU A 48 -29.07 0.36 0.82
N LEU A 49 -29.12 1.25 -0.19
CA LEU A 49 -28.03 1.42 -1.15
C LEU A 49 -26.74 1.86 -0.45
N VAL A 50 -26.82 2.89 0.39
CA VAL A 50 -25.67 3.37 1.18
C VAL A 50 -25.04 2.20 1.95
N ARG A 51 -25.87 1.43 2.67
CA ARG A 51 -25.41 0.28 3.43
C ARG A 51 -24.79 -0.80 2.55
N ALA A 52 -25.46 -1.19 1.46
CA ALA A 52 -24.98 -2.25 0.56
C ALA A 52 -23.61 -1.90 -0.05
N TYR A 53 -23.43 -0.66 -0.52
CA TYR A 53 -22.16 -0.21 -1.09
C TYR A 53 -21.05 -0.11 -0.03
N SER A 54 -21.35 0.44 1.15
CA SER A 54 -20.37 0.46 2.24
C SER A 54 -19.95 -0.93 2.70
N ASP A 55 -20.91 -1.85 2.84
CA ASP A 55 -20.67 -3.21 3.31
C ASP A 55 -19.86 -4.02 2.30
N ALA A 56 -20.13 -3.86 0.99
CA ALA A 56 -19.35 -4.48 -0.07
C ALA A 56 -17.86 -4.09 0.01
N VAL A 57 -17.57 -2.80 0.19
CA VAL A 57 -16.19 -2.29 0.31
C VAL A 57 -15.54 -2.80 1.61
N ARG A 58 -16.27 -2.78 2.74
CA ARG A 58 -15.76 -3.26 4.04
C ARG A 58 -15.39 -4.75 3.98
N SER A 59 -16.20 -5.56 3.30
CA SER A 59 -15.95 -6.99 3.12
C SER A 59 -14.61 -7.24 2.42
N VAL A 60 -14.33 -6.52 1.32
CA VAL A 60 -13.06 -6.66 0.58
C VAL A 60 -11.88 -6.19 1.43
N ILE A 61 -12.00 -5.02 2.07
CA ILE A 61 -10.93 -4.44 2.91
C ILE A 61 -10.54 -5.36 4.07
N THR A 62 -11.49 -6.13 4.59
CA THR A 62 -11.26 -7.11 5.67
C THR A 62 -10.55 -8.36 5.17
N ALA A 63 -10.80 -8.77 3.92
CA ALA A 63 -10.27 -10.01 3.36
C ALA A 63 -8.92 -9.86 2.63
N ILE A 64 -8.59 -8.65 2.14
CA ILE A 64 -7.36 -8.47 1.35
C ILE A 64 -6.10 -8.51 2.24
N PRO A 65 -5.03 -9.21 1.80
CA PRO A 65 -3.71 -9.10 2.41
C PRO A 65 -3.19 -7.65 2.34
N ARG A 66 -2.47 -7.22 3.37
CA ARG A 66 -1.91 -5.87 3.46
C ARG A 66 -0.39 -5.91 3.50
N GLY A 67 0.24 -4.98 2.80
CA GLY A 67 1.67 -4.76 2.83
C GLY A 67 1.97 -3.29 3.19
N GLN A 68 3.14 -3.07 3.78
CA GLN A 68 3.60 -1.71 4.04
C GLN A 68 4.24 -1.14 2.77
N LYS A 69 3.73 0.00 2.30
CA LYS A 69 4.41 0.77 1.27
C LYS A 69 5.51 1.61 1.92
N VAL A 70 6.76 1.29 1.62
CA VAL A 70 7.93 2.08 2.04
C VAL A 70 8.22 3.10 0.95
N LEU A 71 8.19 4.39 1.28
CA LEU A 71 8.57 5.44 0.35
C LEU A 71 10.09 5.40 0.16
N THR A 72 10.53 5.12 -1.07
CA THR A 72 11.94 5.12 -1.42
C THR A 72 12.34 6.46 -2.00
N SER A 73 13.46 7.01 -1.54
CA SER A 73 14.08 8.19 -2.14
C SER A 73 15.29 7.77 -2.96
N THR A 74 15.33 8.19 -4.22
CA THR A 74 16.52 8.05 -5.05
C THR A 74 17.50 9.15 -4.66
N VAL A 75 18.69 8.76 -4.21
CA VAL A 75 19.79 9.70 -3.94
C VAL A 75 20.88 9.51 -4.98
N MET A 76 21.43 10.62 -5.43
CA MET A 76 22.62 10.64 -6.28
C MET A 76 23.80 10.98 -5.39
N LEU A 77 24.80 10.10 -5.36
CA LEU A 77 26.03 10.30 -4.62
C LEU A 77 27.15 10.52 -5.63
N GLU A 78 27.81 11.67 -5.52
CA GLU A 78 29.09 11.91 -6.18
C GLU A 78 30.17 11.48 -5.21
N LEU A 79 30.93 10.44 -5.59
CA LEU A 79 32.04 9.93 -4.80
C LEU A 79 33.33 10.34 -5.49
N GLU A 80 34.13 11.14 -4.80
CA GLU A 80 35.54 11.32 -5.18
C GLU A 80 36.26 10.00 -4.95
N LEU A 81 36.49 9.28 -6.05
CA LEU A 81 37.31 8.09 -6.01
C LEU A 81 38.78 8.51 -5.86
N PRO A 82 39.53 7.91 -4.92
CA PRO A 82 40.94 8.19 -4.79
C PRO A 82 41.64 7.81 -6.11
N THR A 83 42.26 8.79 -6.75
CA THR A 83 43.02 8.64 -8.01
C THR A 83 44.40 8.01 -7.82
N GLY A 84 44.66 7.46 -6.62
CA GLY A 84 45.89 6.73 -6.33
C GLY A 84 46.02 5.50 -7.23
N PRO A 85 47.25 5.07 -7.56
CA PRO A 85 47.46 3.89 -8.38
C PRO A 85 46.78 2.69 -7.73
N LEU A 86 46.04 1.90 -8.53
CA LEU A 86 45.53 0.58 -8.15
C LEU A 86 46.70 -0.26 -7.66
N GLN A 87 46.96 -0.29 -6.35
CA GLN A 87 47.86 -1.27 -5.77
C GLN A 87 47.22 -2.63 -6.03
N SER A 88 47.96 -3.50 -6.72
CA SER A 88 47.50 -4.84 -7.05
C SER A 88 46.94 -5.52 -5.79
N PRO A 89 45.76 -6.15 -5.87
CA PRO A 89 45.16 -6.78 -4.71
C PRO A 89 46.03 -7.97 -4.30
N SER A 90 46.90 -7.80 -3.30
CA SER A 90 47.50 -8.95 -2.61
C SER A 90 46.42 -9.58 -1.70
N ALA A 91 45.59 -10.41 -2.32
CA ALA A 91 45.01 -11.62 -1.76
C ALA A 91 44.49 -11.59 -0.30
N ARG A 92 43.76 -10.54 0.13
CA ARG A 92 43.06 -10.54 1.43
C ARG A 92 41.66 -9.91 1.36
N THR A 93 40.86 -10.30 0.37
CA THR A 93 39.46 -9.82 0.30
C THR A 93 38.50 -10.87 -0.25
N SER A 94 38.45 -12.05 0.38
CA SER A 94 37.38 -13.03 0.14
C SER A 94 36.40 -13.18 1.30
N ARG A 95 36.53 -12.40 2.39
CA ARG A 95 35.74 -12.61 3.62
C ARG A 95 34.67 -11.56 3.96
N LEU A 96 34.65 -10.38 3.34
CA LEU A 96 33.80 -9.28 3.81
C LEU A 96 32.40 -9.20 3.15
N HIS A 97 32.20 -9.77 1.96
CA HIS A 97 30.92 -9.57 1.24
C HIS A 97 29.72 -10.38 1.79
N ALA A 98 29.94 -11.35 2.69
CA ALA A 98 28.84 -12.17 3.23
C ALA A 98 28.34 -11.71 4.61
N GLU A 99 29.10 -10.89 5.34
CA GLU A 99 28.80 -10.59 6.75
C GLU A 99 27.94 -9.32 6.91
N GLU A 100 28.08 -8.35 6.01
CA GLU A 100 27.33 -7.08 6.06
C GLU A 100 25.82 -7.28 5.75
N ALA A 101 25.50 -8.18 4.82
CA ALA A 101 24.12 -8.48 4.41
C ALA A 101 23.30 -9.15 5.53
N ARG A 102 23.95 -9.92 6.42
CA ARG A 102 23.29 -10.54 7.58
C ARG A 102 22.99 -9.54 8.69
N LYS A 103 23.79 -8.48 8.83
CA LYS A 103 23.65 -7.50 9.91
C LYS A 103 22.46 -6.56 9.73
N HIS A 104 22.03 -6.33 8.49
CA HIS A 104 20.85 -5.50 8.17
C HIS A 104 19.53 -6.29 8.11
N LEU A 105 19.56 -7.61 7.91
CA LEU A 105 18.34 -8.44 7.86
C LEU A 105 17.88 -8.92 9.25
N GLY A 106 18.70 -8.78 10.30
CA GLY A 106 18.44 -9.33 11.64
C GLY A 106 17.94 -8.33 12.71
N ARG A 107 17.60 -7.08 12.36
CA ARG A 107 17.25 -6.05 13.37
C ARG A 107 15.78 -5.64 13.48
N ASN A 108 14.88 -6.13 12.63
CA ASN A 108 13.46 -5.73 12.67
C ASN A 108 12.50 -6.88 13.04
N THR A 109 12.88 -7.69 14.03
CA THR A 109 11.94 -8.62 14.70
C THR A 109 12.11 -8.58 16.22
N THR A 110 11.73 -7.45 16.83
CA THR A 110 11.26 -7.41 18.22
C THR A 110 10.50 -6.10 18.39
N HIS A 111 9.18 -6.18 18.31
CA HIS A 111 8.21 -5.58 19.24
C HIS A 111 6.80 -5.79 18.67
N LEU A 112 6.36 -7.05 18.77
CA LEU A 112 4.96 -7.39 18.99
C LEU A 112 4.83 -7.54 20.52
N GLY A 113 3.89 -6.84 21.15
CA GLY A 113 3.45 -7.12 22.52
C GLY A 113 3.70 -6.00 23.54
N ALA A 114 2.74 -5.10 23.67
CA ALA A 114 1.98 -4.90 24.91
C ALA A 114 0.60 -4.33 24.53
#